data_AF-A0A2M6WVY1-F1
#
_entry.id   AF-A0A2M6WVY1-F1
#
_cell.length_a   1.000
_cell.length_b   1.000
_cell.length_c   1.000
_cell.angle_alpha   90.00
_cell.angle_beta   90.00
_cell.angle_gamma   90.00
#
_symmetry.space_group_name_H-M   'P 1'
#
loop_
_entity.id
_entity.type
_entity.pdbx_description
1 polymer ?
#
loop_
_entity_poly.entity_id
_entity_poly.type
_entity_poly.pdbx_seq_one_letter_code
_entity_poly.pdbx_strand_id
1 'polypeptide(L)'
;MENTGWVVINESDNGIPGNALGAQLFDPGLSSGIVELLRGTEDGKIYHAMIRQDDGDRAFDLTKDFLLTDTDGNPVSAEFKAIKTVSEEE
;
A
#
# COMPACT_ATOMS: atom_id res chain seq x y z
N MET A 1 4.07 0.76 -18.27
CA MET A 1 3.14 1.45 -17.36
C MET A 1 3.46 2.92 -17.46
N GLU A 2 2.58 3.71 -18.08
CA GLU A 2 2.74 5.16 -18.29
C GLU A 2 1.95 5.99 -17.25
N ASN A 3 1.28 5.31 -16.30
CA ASN A 3 0.31 5.93 -15.40
C ASN A 3 0.83 5.93 -13.97
N THR A 4 0.66 7.07 -13.30
CA THR A 4 0.94 7.26 -11.88
C THR A 4 0.19 6.22 -11.04
N GLY A 5 0.80 5.79 -9.93
CA GLY A 5 0.19 4.78 -9.07
C GLY A 5 0.46 5.02 -7.60
N TRP A 6 -0.41 4.46 -6.77
CA TRP A 6 -0.32 4.43 -5.33
C TRP A 6 0.35 3.14 -4.87
N VAL A 7 1.31 3.25 -3.97
CA VAL A 7 1.67 2.14 -3.08
C VAL A 7 0.88 2.32 -1.80
N VAL A 8 0.05 1.34 -1.47
CA VAL A 8 -0.82 1.34 -0.30
C VAL A 8 -0.32 0.29 0.69
N ILE A 9 -0.14 0.67 1.95
CA ILE A 9 0.16 -0.27 3.03
C ILE A 9 -1.15 -0.68 3.68
N ASN A 10 -1.42 -1.98 3.70
CA ASN A 10 -2.61 -2.55 4.31
C ASN A 10 -2.23 -3.45 5.49
N GLU A 11 -3.12 -3.51 6.49
CA GLU A 11 -3.07 -4.57 7.50
C GLU A 11 -3.24 -5.95 6.84
N SER A 12 -2.83 -7.00 7.55
CA SER A 12 -3.26 -8.37 7.24
C SER A 12 -4.38 -8.79 8.19
N ASP A 13 -5.51 -9.20 7.64
CA ASP A 13 -6.55 -9.94 8.34
C ASP A 13 -6.56 -11.39 7.86
N ASN A 14 -6.06 -12.31 8.70
CA ASN A 14 -5.96 -13.74 8.39
C ASN A 14 -5.22 -14.08 7.08
N GLY A 15 -4.19 -13.29 6.72
CA GLY A 15 -3.39 -13.48 5.51
C GLY A 15 -4.00 -12.84 4.25
N ILE A 16 -5.05 -12.04 4.41
CA ILE A 16 -5.67 -11.26 3.33
C ILE A 16 -5.50 -9.77 3.66
N PRO A 17 -5.25 -8.89 2.67
CA PRO A 17 -5.19 -7.46 2.91
C PRO A 17 -6.48 -6.90 3.54
N GLY A 18 -6.32 -6.26 4.70
CA GLY A 18 -7.35 -5.55 5.45
C GLY A 18 -7.33 -4.05 5.20
N ASN A 19 -7.53 -3.25 6.26
CA ASN A 19 -7.60 -1.79 6.16
C ASN A 19 -6.32 -1.18 5.57
N ALA A 20 -6.47 -0.14 4.75
CA ALA A 20 -5.35 0.69 4.35
C ALA A 20 -4.90 1.55 5.54
N LEU A 21 -3.59 1.56 5.80
CA LEU A 21 -2.93 2.36 6.83
C LEU A 21 -2.22 3.57 6.24
N GLY A 22 -1.90 3.58 4.96
CA GLY A 22 -1.23 4.71 4.31
C GLY A 22 -1.11 4.47 2.82
N ALA A 23 -0.97 5.55 2.06
CA ALA A 23 -0.77 5.50 0.62
C ALA A 23 0.19 6.61 0.18
N GLN A 24 1.05 6.30 -0.78
CA GLN A 24 1.94 7.27 -1.40
C GLN A 24 1.87 7.17 -2.91
N LEU A 25 1.76 8.34 -3.57
CA LEU A 25 1.75 8.45 -5.02
C LEU A 25 3.17 8.39 -5.58
N PHE A 26 3.34 7.62 -6.64
CA PHE A 26 4.57 7.48 -7.38
C PHE A 26 4.32 7.72 -8.86
N ASP A 27 5.12 8.61 -9.45
CA ASP A 27 5.14 8.79 -10.91
C ASP A 27 5.73 7.53 -11.60
N PRO A 28 5.42 7.30 -12.89
CA PRO A 28 5.87 6.13 -13.62
C PRO A 28 7.39 5.97 -13.65
N GLY A 29 7.85 4.72 -13.60
CA GLY A 29 9.28 4.36 -13.68
C GLY A 29 9.83 3.81 -12.37
N LEU A 30 11.16 3.69 -12.28
CA LEU A 30 11.83 3.25 -11.07
C LEU A 30 11.85 4.40 -10.06
N SER A 31 11.14 4.23 -8.96
CA SER A 31 11.03 5.22 -7.89
C SER A 31 11.23 4.57 -6.51
N SER A 32 11.53 5.40 -5.52
CA SER A 32 11.64 5.01 -4.12
C SER A 32 11.07 6.12 -3.25
N GLY A 33 10.43 5.77 -2.14
CA GLY A 33 9.84 6.75 -1.24
C GLY A 33 9.39 6.16 0.08
N ILE A 34 8.72 6.98 0.86
CA ILE A 34 8.20 6.65 2.19
C ILE A 34 6.68 6.71 2.09
N VAL A 35 6.01 5.69 2.65
CA VAL A 35 4.56 5.74 2.87
C VAL A 35 4.34 6.13 4.33
N GLU A 36 3.81 7.33 4.55
CA GLU A 36 3.36 7.74 5.88
C GLU A 36 2.11 6.95 6.27
N LEU A 37 2.06 6.50 7.52
CA LEU A 37 0.97 5.69 8.03
C LEU A 37 0.11 6.50 8.99
N LEU A 38 -1.21 6.28 8.93
CA LEU A 38 -2.22 6.81 9.84
C LEU A 38 -2.08 6.30 11.28
N ARG A 39 -1.29 5.24 11.46
CA ARG A 39 -0.84 4.73 12.75
C ARG A 39 0.38 3.84 12.58
N GLY A 40 1.05 3.65 13.70
CA GLY A 40 2.15 2.71 13.87
C GLY A 40 1.92 1.27 13.39
N THR A 41 3.02 0.59 13.04
CA THR A 41 3.03 -0.88 12.90
C THR A 41 3.30 -1.55 14.23
N GLU A 42 2.87 -2.79 14.39
CA GLU A 42 3.09 -3.59 15.59
C GLU A 42 4.08 -4.72 15.30
N ASP A 43 5.05 -4.90 16.19
CA ASP A 43 6.03 -5.97 16.07
C ASP A 43 5.37 -7.34 15.88
N GLY A 44 5.89 -8.09 14.94
CA GLY A 44 5.41 -9.43 14.64
C GLY A 44 4.20 -9.50 13.70
N LYS A 45 3.46 -8.39 13.47
CA LYS A 45 2.32 -8.37 12.56
C LYS A 45 2.74 -8.35 11.09
N ILE A 46 1.86 -8.89 10.25
CA ILE A 46 2.00 -8.93 8.80
C ILE A 46 1.22 -7.77 8.19
N TYR A 47 1.79 -7.21 7.13
CA TYR A 47 1.24 -6.12 6.33
C TYR A 47 1.47 -6.40 4.85
N HIS A 48 0.65 -5.77 3.99
CA HIS A 48 0.76 -5.89 2.55
C HIS A 48 1.00 -4.52 1.92
N ALA A 49 2.02 -4.41 1.08
CA ALA A 49 2.17 -3.29 0.16
C ALA A 49 1.48 -3.66 -1.16
N MET A 50 0.46 -2.90 -1.55
CA MET A 50 -0.35 -3.15 -2.76
C MET A 50 -0.23 -1.99 -3.73
N ILE A 51 -0.27 -2.28 -5.03
CA ILE A 51 -0.22 -1.24 -6.07
C ILE A 51 -1.63 -0.94 -6.58
N ARG A 52 -2.00 0.34 -6.59
CA ARG A 52 -3.21 0.84 -7.25
C ARG A 52 -2.84 1.86 -8.32
N GLN A 53 -3.58 1.88 -9.41
CA GLN A 53 -3.44 2.90 -10.43
C GLN A 53 -4.34 4.09 -10.09
N ASP A 54 -3.76 5.29 -10.12
CA ASP A 54 -4.46 6.55 -9.93
C ASP A 54 -5.54 6.73 -11.01
N ASP A 55 -6.71 7.25 -10.63
CA ASP A 55 -7.80 7.52 -11.57
C ASP A 55 -7.57 8.78 -12.45
N GLY A 56 -6.49 9.51 -12.19
CA GLY A 56 -6.10 10.74 -12.88
C GLY A 56 -6.26 12.00 -12.04
N ASP A 57 -6.87 11.92 -10.85
CA ASP A 57 -7.06 13.07 -9.96
C ASP A 57 -5.92 13.30 -8.96
N ARG A 58 -4.97 12.35 -8.84
CA ARG A 58 -3.83 12.37 -7.91
C ARG A 58 -4.25 12.48 -6.44
N ALA A 59 -5.46 12.04 -6.10
CA ALA A 59 -6.00 12.01 -4.76
C ALA A 59 -6.42 10.58 -4.38
N PHE A 60 -5.76 10.02 -3.36
CA PHE A 60 -5.99 8.63 -3.00
C PHE A 60 -7.44 8.34 -2.62
N ASP A 61 -8.05 7.37 -3.29
CA ASP A 61 -9.41 6.90 -3.05
C ASP A 61 -9.49 5.38 -3.31
N LEU A 62 -9.73 4.61 -2.25
CA LEU A 62 -9.81 3.14 -2.31
C LEU A 62 -10.89 2.60 -3.27
N THR A 63 -11.89 3.41 -3.60
CA THR A 63 -13.02 3.05 -4.45
C THR A 63 -12.83 3.45 -5.92
N LYS A 64 -12.02 4.47 -6.19
CA LYS A 64 -11.74 4.95 -7.55
C LYS A 64 -10.40 4.46 -8.10
N ASP A 65 -9.39 4.36 -7.24
CA ASP A 65 -8.06 3.89 -7.64
C ASP A 65 -8.06 2.38 -7.89
N PHE A 66 -7.69 2.02 -9.11
CA PHE A 66 -7.82 0.67 -9.63
C PHE A 66 -6.76 -0.25 -9.02
N LEU A 67 -7.18 -1.30 -8.31
CA LEU A 67 -6.25 -2.31 -7.83
C LEU A 67 -5.60 -3.03 -9.01
N LEU A 68 -4.27 -2.98 -9.08
CA LEU A 68 -3.54 -3.71 -10.11
C LEU A 68 -3.43 -5.18 -9.74
N THR A 69 -3.70 -6.03 -10.72
CA THR A 69 -3.59 -7.49 -10.60
C THR A 69 -2.56 -8.04 -11.58
N ASP A 70 -1.99 -9.20 -11.25
CA ASP A 70 -1.22 -10.00 -12.19
C ASP A 70 -2.13 -10.66 -13.26
N THR A 71 -1.53 -11.51 -14.10
CA THR A 71 -2.25 -12.22 -15.18
C THR A 71 -3.27 -13.24 -14.69
N ASP A 72 -3.14 -13.69 -13.45
CA ASP A 72 -4.02 -14.67 -12.81
C ASP A 72 -5.15 -13.99 -12.01
N GLY A 73 -5.14 -12.65 -11.95
CA GLY A 73 -6.11 -11.85 -11.21
C GLY A 73 -5.76 -11.65 -9.73
N ASN A 74 -4.57 -12.07 -9.28
CA ASN A 74 -4.14 -11.82 -7.91
C ASN A 74 -3.65 -10.38 -7.78
N PRO A 75 -3.89 -9.70 -6.64
CA PRO A 75 -3.35 -8.36 -6.41
C PRO A 75 -1.84 -8.33 -6.50
N VAL A 76 -1.30 -7.38 -7.27
CA VAL A 76 0.15 -7.10 -7.26
C VAL A 76 0.49 -6.54 -5.88
N SER A 77 1.18 -7.36 -5.09
CA SER A 77 1.46 -7.05 -3.70
C SER A 77 2.76 -7.67 -3.21
N ALA A 78 3.31 -7.09 -2.15
CA ALA A 78 4.41 -7.63 -1.38
C ALA A 78 4.01 -7.72 0.10
N GLU A 79 4.16 -8.90 0.68
CA GLU A 79 3.97 -9.12 2.11
C GLU A 79 5.23 -8.78 2.88
N PHE A 80 5.08 -8.16 4.06
CA PHE A 80 6.18 -7.97 4.99
C PHE A 80 5.72 -8.11 6.44
N LYS A 81 6.65 -8.56 7.28
CA LYS A 81 6.47 -8.64 8.74
C LYS A 81 7.16 -7.44 9.39
N ALA A 82 6.43 -6.71 10.23
CA ALA A 82 7.04 -5.67 11.04
C ALA A 82 7.98 -6.29 12.09
N ILE A 83 9.18 -5.74 12.21
CA ILE A 83 10.24 -6.20 13.13
C ILE A 83 10.43 -5.29 14.34
N LYS A 84 9.63 -4.23 14.44
CA LYS A 84 9.62 -3.27 15.53
C LYS A 84 8.27 -2.59 15.57
N THR A 85 7.71 -2.45 16.77
CA THR A 85 6.56 -1.55 16.98
C THR A 85 7.04 -0.11 16.80
N VAL A 86 6.45 0.58 15.85
CA VAL A 86 6.60 2.03 15.69
C VAL A 86 5.30 2.62 16.20
N SER A 87 5.30 3.39 17.27
CA SER A 87 4.16 4.25 17.63
C SER A 87 4.37 5.64 17.02
N GLU A 88 3.31 6.42 16.81
CA GLU A 88 3.48 7.86 16.63
C GLU A 88 4.21 8.38 17.88
N GLU A 89 5.41 8.95 17.71
CA GLU A 89 6.03 9.74 18.77
C GLU A 89 5.28 11.09 18.80
N GLU A 90 4.75 11.48 19.98
CA GLU A 90 4.24 12.84 20.24
C GLU A 90 5.34 13.90 20.12
#